data_AF-A0A101P1W6-F1
#
_entry.id   AF-A0A101P1W6-F1
#
_cell.length_a   1.000
_cell.length_b   1.000
_cell.length_c   1.000
_cell.angle_alpha   90.00
_cell.angle_beta   90.00
_cell.angle_gamma   90.00
#
_symmetry.space_group_name_H-M   'P 1'
#
loop_
_entity.id
_entity.type
_entity.pdbx_description
1 polymer ?
#
loop_
_entity_poly.entity_id
_entity_poly.type
_entity_poly.pdbx_seq_one_letter_code
_entity_poly.pdbx_strand_id
1 'polypeptide(L)'
;MPSGLRARLRSVLAAVCTVAALFVLPLATPHPAHAQPAADSPEFAQQVLFKASQDPGYACFRIPAIARTADGTLLAFAEGRVLNCGDAADIDIVLKRSTDGGRSWGPLQVVNDGGGDTHGNPAPIVDRETGRVWLAETYNTGRTDSASCAIPCDRTPHLQYSDDDGRTWSAPRDLSPEILPADWNSWYATGPVHGIQLTRGRYAGRLVFGVNTESWDGSRITANHAALIVSDDHGGHWRIGATDTWPIADDGTFRQKPSELTLAERQDGSLLISGREQDGTDLGHRTQALSRDGGGSFTAPFHDLPDLYAPMVQGSMLRIGDRLLLACPADPDRRRTMMIRSSYDGGRTWDSVDRGTVVTTDWSGYSDLVRADADTVGLIYEGGAVDARDEIRFARFTEDWLAPRRGPDPVTSDWSPRARPAAVLGGASRTDGVFGGALEFDGIDDAVRLPYRSDLPLGTKDFTASLWFRYTATSGEQPLLWMGGIGTSQPQVWVRGEPASNRVQGLITVRDGAIAPQTAYVRTDKAYNDGEWHHLVLRRGAGELSLFVDGAKTSVADVPGSVSRNSPFGVHIGQRMDSRAFFTGAIDEVHVWDRALTDEEVSDPRALRSPKDTVLWLPLDHVSG
;
A
#
# COMPACT_ATOMS: atom_id res chain seq x y z
N MET A 1 -9.90 -37.91 -61.53
CA MET A 1 -10.79 -38.39 -62.61
C MET A 1 -12.23 -38.00 -62.26
N PRO A 2 -13.08 -37.64 -63.22
CA PRO A 2 -12.88 -36.54 -64.17
C PRO A 2 -14.16 -35.68 -64.35
N SER A 3 -13.99 -34.63 -65.17
CA SER A 3 -14.95 -34.07 -66.15
C SER A 3 -16.18 -33.30 -65.65
N GLY A 4 -16.50 -32.09 -66.11
CA GLY A 4 -15.91 -31.28 -67.18
C GLY A 4 -16.96 -30.77 -68.17
N LEU A 5 -16.49 -29.85 -69.04
CA LEU A 5 -17.04 -29.44 -70.33
C LEU A 5 -18.25 -28.46 -70.28
N ARG A 6 -18.34 -27.40 -71.10
CA ARG A 6 -17.56 -26.98 -72.28
C ARG A 6 -17.99 -25.59 -72.78
N ALA A 7 -16.99 -24.88 -73.35
CA ALA A 7 -16.99 -24.27 -74.70
C ALA A 7 -17.62 -22.88 -74.93
N ARG A 8 -17.12 -21.97 -75.80
CA ARG A 8 -15.95 -21.92 -76.73
C ARG A 8 -15.91 -20.50 -77.40
N LEU A 9 -14.68 -19.98 -77.67
CA LEU A 9 -14.14 -19.25 -78.86
C LEU A 9 -14.86 -17.97 -79.38
N ARG A 10 -14.27 -16.94 -80.02
CA ARG A 10 -13.02 -16.62 -80.76
C ARG A 10 -13.09 -15.08 -81.02
N SER A 11 -12.04 -14.25 -81.13
CA SER A 11 -11.25 -14.02 -82.36
C SER A 11 -10.28 -12.83 -82.17
N VAL A 12 -9.22 -12.86 -82.97
CA VAL A 12 -8.01 -12.02 -83.09
C VAL A 12 -8.27 -10.63 -83.73
N LEU A 13 -7.47 -9.60 -83.40
CA LEU A 13 -6.70 -8.78 -84.37
C LEU A 13 -5.73 -7.80 -83.68
N ALA A 14 -4.56 -7.65 -84.29
CA ALA A 14 -3.42 -6.84 -83.85
C ALA A 14 -3.19 -5.64 -84.78
N ALA A 15 -2.30 -4.74 -84.33
CA ALA A 15 -1.55 -3.68 -85.04
C ALA A 15 -2.13 -2.25 -84.95
N VAL A 16 -1.39 -1.12 -84.91
CA VAL A 16 0.05 -0.74 -84.80
C VAL A 16 0.07 0.83 -84.73
N CYS A 17 1.13 1.42 -84.15
CA CYS A 17 1.69 2.79 -84.33
C CYS A 17 1.09 4.06 -83.63
N THR A 18 1.83 4.50 -82.61
CA THR A 18 2.42 5.84 -82.35
C THR A 18 2.07 7.05 -83.22
N VAL A 19 1.68 8.18 -82.60
CA VAL A 19 2.26 9.55 -82.75
C VAL A 19 1.99 10.38 -81.47
N ALA A 20 2.97 11.18 -81.08
CA ALA A 20 3.08 12.02 -79.88
C ALA A 20 2.30 13.35 -79.93
N ALA A 21 1.95 13.90 -78.77
CA ALA A 21 1.87 15.34 -78.53
C ALA A 21 2.05 15.66 -77.03
N LEU A 22 2.90 16.65 -76.75
CA LEU A 22 3.37 17.08 -75.45
C LEU A 22 2.27 17.70 -74.57
N PHE A 23 2.32 17.42 -73.27
CA PHE A 23 1.87 18.36 -72.24
C PHE A 23 2.98 18.56 -71.21
N VAL A 24 3.39 19.82 -71.08
CA VAL A 24 4.29 20.32 -70.04
C VAL A 24 3.55 20.26 -68.70
N LEU A 25 4.03 19.43 -67.77
CA LEU A 25 3.59 19.42 -66.37
C LEU A 25 4.53 20.31 -65.55
N PRO A 26 4.01 21.17 -64.66
CA PRO A 26 4.86 21.99 -63.79
C PRO A 26 5.50 21.09 -62.72
N LEU A 27 6.80 21.28 -62.51
CA LEU A 27 7.54 20.74 -61.37
C LEU A 27 6.97 21.33 -60.08
N ALA A 28 6.16 20.56 -59.36
CA ALA A 28 5.81 20.86 -57.98
C ALA A 28 7.00 20.48 -57.08
N THR A 29 7.58 21.47 -56.42
CA THR A 29 8.58 21.29 -55.36
C THR A 29 8.00 20.43 -54.23
N PRO A 30 8.78 19.49 -53.65
CA PRO A 30 8.30 18.71 -52.51
C PRO A 30 8.09 19.66 -51.33
N HIS A 31 6.85 19.77 -50.87
CA HIS A 31 6.57 20.38 -49.57
C HIS A 31 7.18 19.49 -48.48
N PRO A 32 7.84 20.05 -47.46
CA PRO A 32 8.22 19.28 -46.28
C PRO A 32 6.93 18.74 -45.67
N ALA A 33 6.82 17.42 -45.55
CA ALA A 33 5.78 16.79 -44.77
C ALA A 33 5.79 17.43 -43.38
N HIS A 34 4.78 18.25 -43.08
CA HIS A 34 4.55 18.70 -41.72
C HIS A 34 4.33 17.43 -40.90
N ALA A 35 5.27 17.17 -39.99
CA ALA A 35 5.08 16.19 -38.93
C ALA A 35 3.73 16.50 -38.29
N GLN A 36 2.79 15.56 -38.36
CA GLN A 36 1.65 15.59 -37.47
C GLN A 36 2.20 15.74 -36.04
N PRO A 37 1.65 16.63 -35.22
CA PRO A 37 1.95 16.62 -33.80
C PRO A 37 1.78 15.18 -33.31
N ALA A 38 2.75 14.68 -32.55
CA ALA A 38 2.57 13.43 -31.84
C ALA A 38 1.22 13.51 -31.12
N ALA A 39 0.29 12.61 -31.42
CA ALA A 39 -0.95 12.55 -30.67
C ALA A 39 -0.58 12.46 -29.19
N ASP A 40 -1.09 13.38 -28.37
CA ASP A 40 -0.81 13.43 -26.95
C ASP A 40 -1.00 12.02 -26.38
N SER A 41 0.09 11.42 -25.90
CA SER A 41 -0.02 10.13 -25.20
C SER A 41 -0.90 10.38 -23.98
N PRO A 42 -1.92 9.55 -23.72
CA PRO A 42 -2.82 9.80 -22.60
C PRO A 42 -2.01 9.86 -21.30
N GLU A 43 -2.31 10.85 -20.47
CA GLU A 43 -1.66 11.07 -19.16
C GLU A 43 -1.71 9.82 -18.28
N PHE A 44 -2.73 8.98 -18.45
CA PHE A 44 -2.87 7.65 -17.84
C PHE A 44 -3.45 6.63 -18.83
N ALA A 45 -2.87 5.43 -18.85
CA ALA A 45 -3.39 4.27 -19.59
C ALA A 45 -3.20 2.99 -18.78
N GLN A 46 -4.13 2.05 -18.89
CA GLN A 46 -4.10 0.77 -18.18
C GLN A 46 -4.53 -0.38 -19.09
N GLN A 47 -3.94 -1.56 -18.86
CA GLN A 47 -4.36 -2.82 -19.46
C GLN A 47 -4.21 -4.00 -18.48
N VAL A 48 -4.97 -5.07 -18.69
CA VAL A 48 -4.75 -6.36 -18.02
C VAL A 48 -3.56 -7.04 -18.68
N LEU A 49 -2.59 -7.47 -17.88
CA LEU A 49 -1.35 -8.07 -18.37
C LEU A 49 -1.29 -9.59 -18.14
N PHE A 50 -1.65 -10.07 -16.95
CA PHE A 50 -1.74 -11.50 -16.66
C PHE A 50 -3.13 -11.84 -16.15
N LYS A 51 -3.76 -12.84 -16.76
CA LYS A 51 -5.08 -13.33 -16.35
C LYS A 51 -5.28 -14.77 -16.79
N ALA A 52 -5.73 -15.63 -15.87
CA ALA A 52 -5.92 -17.06 -16.14
C ALA A 52 -6.80 -17.34 -17.38
N SER A 53 -7.83 -16.52 -17.61
CA SER A 53 -8.70 -16.65 -18.80
C SER A 53 -8.03 -16.27 -20.12
N GLN A 54 -6.89 -15.59 -20.10
CA GLN A 54 -6.13 -15.14 -21.27
C GLN A 54 -4.85 -15.94 -21.47
N ASP A 55 -4.29 -16.49 -20.38
CA ASP A 55 -3.05 -17.25 -20.34
C ASP A 55 -3.35 -18.65 -19.74
N PRO A 56 -3.78 -19.63 -20.56
CA PRO A 56 -4.19 -20.94 -20.09
C PRO A 56 -3.02 -21.73 -19.48
N GLY A 57 -3.33 -22.60 -18.53
CA GLY A 57 -2.33 -23.41 -17.80
C GLY A 57 -2.15 -23.00 -16.34
N TYR A 58 -2.67 -21.82 -15.96
CA TYR A 58 -2.58 -21.29 -14.60
C TYR A 58 -3.94 -21.00 -14.00
N ALA A 59 -4.11 -21.28 -12.72
CA ALA A 59 -5.29 -20.91 -11.95
C ALA A 59 -5.33 -19.40 -11.66
N CYS A 60 -4.17 -18.78 -11.41
CA CYS A 60 -4.03 -17.33 -11.28
C CYS A 60 -2.57 -16.89 -11.39
N PHE A 61 -2.37 -15.57 -11.44
CA PHE A 61 -1.06 -14.93 -11.45
C PHE A 61 -0.94 -13.99 -10.25
N ARG A 62 0.22 -14.01 -9.60
CA ARG A 62 0.47 -13.21 -8.40
C ARG A 62 1.89 -12.66 -8.36
N ILE A 63 2.17 -11.84 -7.36
CA ILE A 63 3.52 -11.37 -7.02
C ILE A 63 4.24 -10.72 -8.23
N PRO A 64 3.66 -9.65 -8.80
CA PRO A 64 4.25 -8.98 -9.94
C PRO A 64 5.57 -8.29 -9.58
N ALA A 65 6.53 -8.37 -10.49
CA ALA A 65 7.75 -7.56 -10.47
C ALA A 65 8.03 -7.02 -11.87
N ILE A 66 8.65 -5.85 -11.99
CA ILE A 66 8.94 -5.26 -13.29
C ILE A 66 10.30 -4.57 -13.32
N ALA A 67 11.04 -4.76 -14.41
CA ALA A 67 12.29 -4.09 -14.65
C ALA A 67 12.39 -3.54 -16.08
N ARG A 68 13.14 -2.46 -16.25
CA ARG A 68 13.51 -1.92 -17.57
C ARG A 68 14.98 -2.23 -17.86
N THR A 69 15.22 -2.97 -18.93
CA THR A 69 16.57 -3.36 -19.36
C THR A 69 17.38 -2.16 -19.84
N ALA A 70 18.69 -2.35 -20.04
CA ALA A 70 19.55 -1.31 -20.62
C ALA A 70 19.10 -0.89 -22.04
N ASP A 71 18.52 -1.83 -22.81
CA ASP A 71 17.96 -1.59 -24.15
C ASP A 71 16.57 -0.95 -24.12
N GLY A 72 15.98 -0.78 -22.93
CA GLY A 72 14.70 -0.11 -22.73
C GLY A 72 13.48 -1.02 -22.82
N THR A 73 13.67 -2.34 -22.97
CA THR A 73 12.60 -3.33 -22.88
C THR A 73 12.07 -3.41 -21.45
N LEU A 74 10.75 -3.48 -21.28
CA LEU A 74 10.12 -3.82 -20.00
C LEU A 74 9.96 -5.33 -19.88
N LEU A 75 10.42 -5.88 -18.76
CA LEU A 75 10.28 -7.27 -18.37
C LEU A 75 9.32 -7.34 -17.18
N ALA A 76 8.11 -7.83 -17.41
CA ALA A 76 7.10 -8.02 -16.36
C ALA A 76 7.08 -9.48 -15.94
N PHE A 77 7.45 -9.74 -14.69
CA PHE A 77 7.44 -11.06 -14.09
C PHE A 77 6.21 -11.25 -13.22
N ALA A 78 5.79 -12.50 -13.05
CA ALA A 78 4.79 -12.91 -12.08
C ALA A 78 5.04 -14.36 -11.66
N GLU A 79 4.48 -14.74 -10.52
CA GLU A 79 4.20 -16.14 -10.19
C GLU A 79 3.01 -16.62 -11.03
N GLY A 80 3.23 -17.62 -11.87
CA GLY A 80 2.17 -18.39 -12.53
C GLY A 80 1.77 -19.57 -11.66
N ARG A 81 0.63 -19.49 -10.97
CA ARG A 81 0.21 -20.54 -10.02
C ARG A 81 -0.68 -21.56 -10.73
N VAL A 82 -0.19 -22.79 -10.86
CA VAL A 82 -0.79 -23.81 -11.74
C VAL A 82 -2.12 -24.33 -11.20
N LEU A 83 -2.13 -24.79 -9.94
CA LEU A 83 -3.26 -25.53 -9.37
C LEU A 83 -4.30 -24.65 -8.68
N ASN A 84 -3.84 -23.62 -7.96
CA ASN A 84 -4.67 -22.77 -7.11
C ASN A 84 -3.90 -21.48 -6.78
N CYS A 85 -4.53 -20.54 -6.07
CA CYS A 85 -3.91 -19.29 -5.65
C CYS A 85 -3.23 -19.34 -4.28
N GLY A 86 -2.90 -20.53 -3.75
CA GLY A 86 -2.17 -20.74 -2.51
C GLY A 86 -0.67 -20.49 -2.64
N ASP A 87 0.03 -20.32 -1.51
CA ASP A 87 1.39 -19.77 -1.49
C ASP A 87 2.52 -20.78 -1.65
N ALA A 88 2.24 -22.07 -1.45
CA ALA A 88 3.23 -23.13 -1.61
C ALA A 88 2.72 -24.23 -2.54
N ALA A 89 2.14 -23.87 -3.69
CA ALA A 89 1.68 -24.83 -4.70
C ALA A 89 2.73 -25.07 -5.80
N ASP A 90 2.34 -25.74 -6.87
CA ASP A 90 3.08 -25.73 -8.14
C ASP A 90 3.04 -24.31 -8.72
N ILE A 91 4.17 -23.59 -8.62
CA ILE A 91 4.29 -22.19 -9.00
C ILE A 91 5.52 -22.00 -9.89
N ASP A 92 5.25 -21.48 -11.09
CA ASP A 92 6.24 -21.07 -12.07
C ASP A 92 6.62 -19.60 -11.92
N ILE A 93 7.81 -19.22 -12.37
CA ILE A 93 8.11 -17.82 -12.72
C ILE A 93 7.86 -17.61 -14.20
N VAL A 94 6.97 -16.67 -14.51
CA VAL A 94 6.59 -16.31 -15.88
C VAL A 94 6.95 -14.87 -16.21
N LEU A 95 7.05 -14.58 -17.51
CA LEU A 95 7.48 -13.29 -18.05
C LEU A 95 6.59 -12.88 -19.24
N LYS A 96 6.28 -11.58 -19.33
CA LYS A 96 5.89 -10.90 -20.57
C LYS A 96 6.84 -9.75 -20.85
N ARG A 97 7.15 -9.52 -22.13
CA ARG A 97 8.11 -8.50 -22.58
C ARG A 97 7.42 -7.40 -23.36
N SER A 98 7.85 -6.15 -23.20
CA SER A 98 7.40 -5.01 -24.01
C SER A 98 8.58 -4.18 -24.51
N THR A 99 8.64 -3.94 -25.82
CA THR A 99 9.70 -3.14 -26.46
C THR A 99 9.23 -1.74 -26.86
N ASP A 100 8.02 -1.33 -26.44
CA ASP A 100 7.38 -0.06 -26.82
C ASP A 100 6.93 0.77 -25.60
N GLY A 101 7.62 0.56 -24.47
CA GLY A 101 7.34 1.25 -23.21
C GLY A 101 6.09 0.73 -22.49
N GLY A 102 5.66 -0.50 -22.77
CA GLY A 102 4.51 -1.15 -22.14
C GLY A 102 3.18 -0.85 -22.81
N ARG A 103 3.19 -0.38 -24.06
CA ARG A 103 1.96 -0.15 -24.85
C ARG A 103 1.42 -1.48 -25.36
N SER A 104 2.28 -2.36 -25.84
CA SER A 104 1.97 -3.73 -26.21
C SER A 104 2.92 -4.72 -25.53
N TRP A 105 2.45 -5.95 -25.36
CA TRP A 105 3.18 -7.01 -24.68
C TRP A 105 3.23 -8.28 -25.53
N GLY A 106 4.39 -8.94 -25.52
CA GLY A 106 4.59 -10.23 -26.14
C GLY A 106 3.84 -11.37 -25.42
N PRO A 107 3.87 -12.58 -25.99
CA PRO A 107 3.25 -13.76 -25.38
C PRO A 107 3.89 -14.09 -24.02
N LEU A 108 3.14 -14.83 -23.20
CA LEU A 108 3.65 -15.40 -21.95
C LEU A 108 4.86 -16.31 -22.23
N GLN A 109 5.89 -16.18 -21.39
CA GLN A 109 7.08 -17.03 -21.38
C GLN A 109 7.25 -17.64 -20.00
N VAL A 110 7.55 -18.93 -19.92
CA VAL A 110 7.97 -19.57 -18.67
C VAL A 110 9.48 -19.35 -18.53
N VAL A 111 9.89 -18.65 -17.48
CA VAL A 111 11.30 -18.43 -17.14
C VAL A 111 11.81 -19.61 -16.32
N ASN A 112 10.98 -20.06 -15.37
CA ASN A 112 11.33 -21.11 -14.45
C ASN A 112 10.10 -21.97 -14.15
N ASP A 113 10.15 -23.24 -14.52
CA ASP A 113 9.10 -24.22 -14.27
C ASP A 113 9.25 -24.77 -12.85
N GLY A 114 8.18 -24.68 -12.05
CA GLY A 114 8.13 -25.17 -10.67
C GLY A 114 8.15 -26.70 -10.59
N GLY A 115 7.66 -27.40 -11.63
CA GLY A 115 7.68 -28.86 -11.70
C GLY A 115 6.94 -29.56 -10.57
N GLY A 116 5.95 -28.91 -9.96
CA GLY A 116 5.24 -29.39 -8.76
C GLY A 116 5.71 -28.74 -7.46
N ASP A 117 6.86 -28.07 -7.47
CA ASP A 117 7.38 -27.26 -6.36
C ASP A 117 7.04 -25.77 -6.53
N THR A 118 7.39 -24.97 -5.52
CA THR A 118 7.11 -23.54 -5.51
C THR A 118 8.36 -22.76 -5.88
N HIS A 119 8.38 -22.12 -7.06
CA HIS A 119 9.36 -21.09 -7.41
C HIS A 119 8.66 -19.72 -7.35
N GLY A 120 9.12 -18.84 -6.47
CA GLY A 120 8.38 -17.62 -6.15
C GLY A 120 9.23 -16.42 -5.76
N ASN A 121 8.55 -15.31 -5.47
CA ASN A 121 9.14 -14.02 -5.09
C ASN A 121 10.20 -13.49 -6.10
N PRO A 122 9.83 -13.26 -7.37
CA PRO A 122 10.77 -12.72 -8.35
C PRO A 122 11.24 -11.33 -7.95
N ALA A 123 12.56 -11.13 -7.95
CA ALA A 123 13.21 -9.86 -7.68
C ALA A 123 14.25 -9.55 -8.78
N PRO A 124 13.84 -8.92 -9.89
CA PRO A 124 14.75 -8.61 -10.99
C PRO A 124 15.68 -7.43 -10.65
N ILE A 125 16.93 -7.50 -11.06
CA ILE A 125 17.92 -6.42 -10.95
C ILE A 125 18.61 -6.24 -12.29
N VAL A 126 18.63 -5.00 -12.81
CA VAL A 126 19.29 -4.69 -14.09
C VAL A 126 20.64 -4.07 -13.81
N ASP A 127 21.70 -4.75 -14.24
CA ASP A 127 23.03 -4.18 -14.31
C ASP A 127 23.16 -3.38 -15.61
N ARG A 128 23.14 -2.05 -15.48
CA ARG A 128 23.16 -1.11 -16.61
C ARG A 128 24.54 -0.97 -17.24
N GLU A 129 25.60 -1.43 -16.57
CA GLU A 129 26.96 -1.36 -17.08
C GLU A 129 27.25 -2.53 -18.01
N THR A 130 26.74 -3.72 -17.68
CA THR A 130 26.91 -4.94 -18.49
C THR A 130 25.73 -5.23 -19.42
N GLY A 131 24.55 -4.68 -19.12
CA GLY A 131 23.29 -4.99 -19.80
C GLY A 131 22.59 -6.25 -19.29
N ARG A 132 23.23 -7.00 -18.37
CA ARG A 132 22.68 -8.23 -17.79
C ARG A 132 21.48 -7.94 -16.90
N VAL A 133 20.46 -8.79 -17.01
CA VAL A 133 19.32 -8.83 -16.08
C VAL A 133 19.52 -10.02 -15.15
N TRP A 134 19.64 -9.75 -13.85
CA TRP A 134 19.60 -10.77 -12.81
C TRP A 134 18.16 -10.97 -12.33
N LEU A 135 17.80 -12.19 -11.98
CA LEU A 135 16.50 -12.53 -11.39
C LEU A 135 16.76 -13.38 -10.14
N ALA A 136 16.60 -12.75 -8.96
CA ALA A 136 16.59 -13.47 -7.70
C ALA A 136 15.19 -14.04 -7.45
N GLU A 137 15.13 -15.24 -6.89
CA GLU A 137 13.89 -15.99 -6.63
C GLU A 137 14.09 -16.96 -5.47
N THR A 138 13.02 -17.64 -5.05
CA THR A 138 13.04 -18.56 -3.91
C THR A 138 12.33 -19.86 -4.21
N TYR A 139 12.88 -20.97 -3.73
CA TYR A 139 12.34 -22.31 -3.96
C TYR A 139 11.92 -22.97 -2.65
N ASN A 140 10.78 -23.65 -2.63
CA ASN A 140 10.38 -24.55 -1.56
C ASN A 140 9.52 -25.69 -2.09
N THR A 141 9.37 -26.75 -1.31
CA THR A 141 8.49 -27.87 -1.67
C THR A 141 7.05 -27.42 -1.88
N GLY A 142 6.45 -27.87 -2.98
CA GLY A 142 5.07 -27.57 -3.33
C GLY A 142 4.06 -28.46 -2.59
N ARG A 143 2.80 -28.01 -2.63
CA ARG A 143 1.66 -28.59 -1.92
C ARG A 143 0.40 -28.50 -2.79
N THR A 144 -0.52 -29.42 -2.57
CA THR A 144 -1.80 -29.47 -3.32
C THR A 144 -2.98 -28.88 -2.54
N ASP A 145 -2.81 -28.55 -1.25
CA ASP A 145 -3.87 -28.14 -0.33
C ASP A 145 -4.03 -26.61 -0.18
N SER A 146 -3.38 -25.82 -1.04
CA SER A 146 -3.36 -24.35 -1.01
C SER A 146 -2.77 -23.73 0.27
N ALA A 147 -2.19 -24.52 1.18
CA ALA A 147 -1.57 -24.01 2.39
C ALA A 147 -0.24 -23.28 2.09
N SER A 148 0.24 -22.51 3.06
CA SER A 148 1.63 -22.04 3.07
C SER A 148 2.59 -23.21 3.29
N CYS A 149 3.89 -22.98 3.11
CA CYS A 149 4.90 -23.98 3.39
C CYS A 149 4.86 -24.43 4.86
N ALA A 150 5.30 -25.67 5.12
CA ALA A 150 5.43 -26.19 6.47
C ALA A 150 6.44 -25.35 7.28
N ILE A 151 6.28 -25.31 8.60
CA ILE A 151 7.22 -24.64 9.51
C ILE A 151 8.10 -25.71 10.19
N PRO A 152 9.44 -25.59 10.18
CA PRO A 152 10.22 -24.57 9.47
C PRO A 152 10.11 -24.73 7.96
N CYS A 153 10.09 -23.58 7.26
CA CYS A 153 9.96 -23.55 5.81
C CYS A 153 11.34 -23.63 5.18
N ASP A 154 11.64 -24.75 4.53
CA ASP A 154 12.89 -24.98 3.79
C ASP A 154 12.84 -24.23 2.44
N ARG A 155 12.98 -22.91 2.53
CA ARG A 155 12.88 -22.00 1.38
C ARG A 155 14.24 -21.40 1.08
N THR A 156 14.75 -21.63 -0.12
CA THR A 156 16.15 -21.37 -0.49
C THR A 156 16.27 -20.34 -1.62
N PRO A 157 17.24 -19.41 -1.55
CA PRO A 157 17.42 -18.38 -2.57
C PRO A 157 18.15 -18.90 -3.81
N HIS A 158 17.65 -18.51 -4.98
CA HIS A 158 18.20 -18.87 -6.29
C HIS A 158 18.36 -17.63 -7.18
N LEU A 159 19.21 -17.76 -8.21
CA LEU A 159 19.51 -16.68 -9.13
C LEU A 159 19.63 -17.18 -10.58
N GLN A 160 18.93 -16.51 -11.49
CA GLN A 160 19.11 -16.65 -12.93
C GLN A 160 19.57 -15.33 -13.55
N TYR A 161 20.05 -15.38 -14.79
CA TYR A 161 20.30 -14.17 -15.55
C TYR A 161 19.92 -14.30 -17.01
N SER A 162 19.73 -13.14 -17.64
CA SER A 162 19.59 -12.98 -19.09
C SER A 162 20.62 -11.97 -19.60
N ASP A 163 21.34 -12.35 -20.65
CA ASP A 163 22.30 -11.52 -21.38
C ASP A 163 21.75 -11.05 -22.74
N ASP A 164 20.50 -11.36 -23.06
CA ASP A 164 19.89 -11.15 -24.37
C ASP A 164 18.57 -10.39 -24.30
N ASP A 165 18.48 -9.45 -23.35
CA ASP A 165 17.34 -8.56 -23.13
C ASP A 165 16.07 -9.32 -22.69
N GLY A 166 16.26 -10.34 -21.83
CA GLY A 166 15.18 -11.14 -21.25
C GLY A 166 14.59 -12.18 -22.19
N ARG A 167 15.27 -12.55 -23.30
CA ARG A 167 14.73 -13.53 -24.27
C ARG A 167 15.01 -14.96 -23.83
N THR A 168 16.18 -15.21 -23.26
CA THR A 168 16.57 -16.50 -22.67
C THR A 168 17.18 -16.28 -21.28
N TRP A 169 17.13 -17.34 -20.47
CA TRP A 169 17.56 -17.33 -19.08
C TRP A 169 18.56 -18.46 -18.84
N SER A 170 19.55 -18.20 -18.00
CA SER A 170 20.54 -19.19 -17.56
C SER A 170 19.88 -20.31 -16.76
N ALA A 171 20.57 -21.42 -16.56
CA ALA A 171 20.18 -22.34 -15.49
C ALA A 171 20.23 -21.62 -14.12
N PRO A 172 19.35 -21.97 -13.16
CA PRO A 172 19.39 -21.40 -11.82
C PRO A 172 20.68 -21.73 -11.07
N ARG A 173 21.24 -20.74 -10.37
CA ARG A 173 22.33 -20.88 -9.41
C ARG A 173 21.76 -20.79 -7.99
N ASP A 174 22.02 -21.81 -7.17
CA ASP A 174 21.74 -21.79 -5.73
C ASP A 174 22.64 -20.73 -5.04
N LEU A 175 22.01 -19.79 -4.33
CA LEU A 175 22.71 -18.75 -3.58
C LEU A 175 22.84 -19.06 -2.08
N SER A 176 22.31 -20.19 -1.62
CA SER A 176 22.36 -20.58 -0.20
C SER A 176 23.78 -20.52 0.41
N PRO A 177 24.85 -20.95 -0.29
CA PRO A 177 26.21 -20.84 0.24
C PRO A 177 26.70 -19.41 0.48
N GLU A 178 26.09 -18.41 -0.15
CA GLU A 178 26.50 -17.00 -0.10
C GLU A 178 25.61 -16.17 0.85
N ILE A 179 24.30 -16.46 0.92
CA ILE A 179 23.32 -15.58 1.56
C ILE A 179 22.26 -16.30 2.42
N LEU A 180 22.49 -17.56 2.80
CA LEU A 180 21.65 -18.33 3.73
C LEU A 180 22.49 -18.89 4.89
N PRO A 181 22.78 -18.09 5.93
CA PRO A 181 23.49 -18.55 7.12
C PRO A 181 22.65 -19.57 7.90
N ALA A 182 23.32 -20.42 8.68
CA ALA A 182 22.68 -21.59 9.29
C ALA A 182 21.57 -21.26 10.32
N ASP A 183 21.56 -20.06 10.88
CA ASP A 183 20.53 -19.56 11.79
C ASP A 183 19.32 -18.93 11.06
N TRP A 184 19.40 -18.73 9.75
CA TRP A 184 18.27 -18.40 8.87
C TRP A 184 17.68 -19.68 8.30
N ASN A 185 17.07 -20.48 9.19
CA ASN A 185 16.68 -21.87 8.94
C ASN A 185 15.16 -22.08 8.89
N SER A 186 14.41 -21.01 8.64
CA SER A 186 13.00 -21.03 8.25
C SER A 186 12.78 -19.95 7.18
N TRP A 187 11.55 -19.82 6.68
CA TRP A 187 11.04 -18.90 5.66
C TRP A 187 12.06 -17.92 5.09
N TYR A 188 12.26 -17.91 3.77
CA TYR A 188 13.12 -16.94 3.07
C TYR A 188 12.36 -16.29 1.91
N ALA A 189 12.49 -14.98 1.73
CA ALA A 189 11.84 -14.24 0.64
C ALA A 189 12.80 -13.21 0.01
N THR A 190 12.84 -13.16 -1.32
CA THR A 190 13.56 -12.16 -2.12
C THR A 190 12.61 -11.08 -2.61
N GLY A 191 12.79 -9.81 -2.22
CA GLY A 191 11.75 -8.80 -2.42
C GLY A 191 10.44 -9.28 -1.78
N PRO A 192 9.33 -9.46 -2.53
CA PRO A 192 9.23 -9.34 -3.99
C PRO A 192 9.10 -7.88 -4.43
N VAL A 193 9.83 -7.54 -5.49
CA VAL A 193 9.93 -6.26 -6.25
C VAL A 193 11.27 -6.25 -6.98
N HIS A 194 11.47 -5.32 -7.91
CA HIS A 194 12.80 -5.02 -8.41
C HIS A 194 13.82 -4.66 -7.31
N GLY A 195 15.05 -5.12 -7.51
CA GLY A 195 16.24 -4.52 -6.88
C GLY A 195 16.78 -3.36 -7.72
N ILE A 196 17.85 -2.72 -7.25
CA ILE A 196 18.44 -1.53 -7.90
C ILE A 196 19.94 -1.69 -8.12
N GLN A 197 20.45 -1.00 -9.13
CA GLN A 197 21.86 -0.66 -9.23
C GLN A 197 22.05 0.78 -8.75
N LEU A 198 22.98 1.00 -7.83
CA LEU A 198 23.26 2.32 -7.28
C LEU A 198 23.89 3.22 -8.34
N THR A 199 23.48 4.48 -8.39
CA THR A 199 23.92 5.44 -9.42
C THR A 199 24.79 6.56 -8.87
N ARG A 200 24.93 6.66 -7.54
CA ARG A 200 25.56 7.81 -6.89
C ARG A 200 26.60 7.41 -5.85
N GLY A 201 27.53 8.34 -5.63
CA GLY A 201 28.51 8.26 -4.54
C GLY A 201 29.51 7.12 -4.71
N ARG A 202 30.13 6.73 -3.59
CA ARG A 202 31.21 5.74 -3.53
C ARG A 202 30.81 4.34 -4.03
N TYR A 203 29.52 4.01 -3.98
CA TYR A 203 29.00 2.68 -4.27
C TYR A 203 28.24 2.61 -5.60
N ALA A 204 28.37 3.61 -6.47
CA ALA A 204 27.80 3.54 -7.81
C ALA A 204 28.27 2.26 -8.53
N GLY A 205 27.35 1.59 -9.23
CA GLY A 205 27.57 0.30 -9.88
C GLY A 205 27.17 -0.91 -9.04
N ARG A 206 27.12 -0.79 -7.70
CA ARG A 206 26.69 -1.88 -6.80
C ARG A 206 25.25 -2.29 -7.06
N LEU A 207 25.00 -3.59 -7.10
CA LEU A 207 23.66 -4.19 -7.18
C LEU A 207 23.13 -4.44 -5.77
N VAL A 208 21.85 -4.17 -5.54
CA VAL A 208 21.19 -4.32 -4.23
C VAL A 208 19.76 -4.84 -4.39
N PHE A 209 19.37 -5.84 -3.61
CA PHE A 209 17.97 -6.24 -3.43
C PHE A 209 17.67 -6.57 -1.96
N GLY A 210 16.39 -6.57 -1.58
CA GLY A 210 15.96 -6.86 -0.21
C GLY A 210 15.61 -8.34 0.00
N VAL A 211 15.81 -8.83 1.21
CA VAL A 211 15.33 -10.15 1.65
C VAL A 211 14.69 -10.05 3.03
N ASN A 212 13.80 -10.99 3.35
CA ASN A 212 13.41 -11.25 4.73
C ASN A 212 13.42 -12.75 5.02
N THR A 213 13.74 -13.11 6.26
CA THR A 213 13.92 -14.51 6.67
C THR A 213 13.62 -14.74 8.14
N GLU A 214 13.48 -16.00 8.56
CA GLU A 214 13.17 -16.36 9.95
C GLU A 214 14.19 -17.35 10.57
N SER A 215 14.33 -17.29 11.90
CA SER A 215 15.03 -18.31 12.71
C SER A 215 14.05 -19.23 13.41
N TRP A 216 14.41 -20.52 13.52
CA TRP A 216 13.66 -21.57 14.20
C TRP A 216 14.58 -22.38 15.14
N ASP A 217 14.10 -22.66 16.34
CA ASP A 217 14.89 -23.29 17.42
C ASP A 217 14.69 -24.80 17.62
N GLY A 218 13.84 -25.43 16.80
CA GLY A 218 13.38 -26.80 17.02
C GLY A 218 11.90 -26.90 17.39
N SER A 219 11.29 -25.79 17.81
CA SER A 219 9.92 -25.76 18.31
C SER A 219 9.09 -24.59 17.78
N ARG A 220 9.69 -23.40 17.65
CA ARG A 220 8.99 -22.18 17.23
C ARG A 220 9.90 -21.25 16.43
N ILE A 221 9.29 -20.29 15.73
CA ILE A 221 10.03 -19.16 15.18
C ILE A 221 10.50 -18.28 16.34
N THR A 222 11.77 -17.88 16.30
CA THR A 222 12.42 -17.09 17.36
C THR A 222 12.84 -15.70 16.92
N ALA A 223 12.97 -15.46 15.62
CA ALA A 223 13.29 -14.14 15.09
C ALA A 223 12.82 -13.98 13.63
N ASN A 224 12.56 -12.74 13.24
CA ASN A 224 12.49 -12.31 11.84
C ASN A 224 13.67 -11.39 11.53
N HIS A 225 14.24 -11.53 10.34
CA HIS A 225 15.32 -10.68 9.86
C HIS A 225 14.90 -10.00 8.56
N ALA A 226 15.15 -8.70 8.48
CA ALA A 226 15.12 -7.94 7.25
C ALA A 226 16.55 -7.65 6.85
N ALA A 227 16.92 -7.91 5.59
CA ALA A 227 18.28 -7.68 5.14
C ALA A 227 18.36 -7.15 3.70
N LEU A 228 19.50 -6.57 3.38
CA LEU A 228 19.89 -6.23 2.01
C LEU A 228 20.96 -7.20 1.54
N ILE A 229 20.85 -7.64 0.31
CA ILE A 229 21.85 -8.46 -0.38
C ILE A 229 22.52 -7.59 -1.43
N VAL A 230 23.85 -7.62 -1.47
CA VAL A 230 24.64 -6.72 -2.32
C VAL A 230 25.69 -7.46 -3.14
N SER A 231 25.97 -6.94 -4.33
CA SER A 231 27.08 -7.38 -5.18
C SER A 231 27.87 -6.17 -5.72
N ASP A 232 29.19 -6.27 -5.63
CA ASP A 232 30.15 -5.24 -6.06
C ASP A 232 30.90 -5.65 -7.34
N ASP A 233 30.60 -6.82 -7.92
CA ASP A 233 31.30 -7.44 -9.04
C ASP A 233 30.33 -7.91 -10.15
N HIS A 234 29.32 -7.08 -10.41
CA HIS A 234 28.33 -7.31 -11.47
C HIS A 234 27.52 -8.61 -11.29
N GLY A 235 27.29 -9.05 -10.05
CA GLY A 235 26.52 -10.26 -9.70
C GLY A 235 27.34 -11.55 -9.69
N GLY A 236 28.67 -11.46 -9.82
CA GLY A 236 29.59 -12.59 -9.68
C GLY A 236 29.47 -13.23 -8.30
N HIS A 237 29.57 -12.41 -7.25
CA HIS A 237 29.41 -12.79 -5.85
C HIS A 237 28.43 -11.86 -5.14
N TRP A 238 27.66 -12.46 -4.24
CA TRP A 238 26.68 -11.80 -3.40
C TRP A 238 27.04 -11.99 -1.93
N ARG A 239 26.65 -11.01 -1.12
CA ARG A 239 26.82 -11.08 0.33
C ARG A 239 25.66 -10.41 1.03
N ILE A 240 25.42 -10.86 2.25
CA ILE A 240 24.54 -10.16 3.18
C ILE A 240 25.19 -8.82 3.53
N GLY A 241 24.41 -7.75 3.40
CA GLY A 241 24.76 -6.38 3.76
C GLY A 241 24.09 -6.00 5.07
N ALA A 242 23.29 -4.93 5.03
CA ALA A 242 22.52 -4.46 6.17
C ALA A 242 21.54 -5.54 6.65
N THR A 243 21.47 -5.75 7.96
CA THR A 243 20.53 -6.68 8.60
C THR A 243 19.90 -6.01 9.81
N ASP A 244 18.60 -6.21 9.99
CA ASP A 244 17.85 -5.86 11.20
C ASP A 244 17.09 -7.09 11.69
N THR A 245 17.26 -7.44 12.96
CA THR A 245 16.76 -8.69 13.55
C THR A 245 15.78 -8.37 14.68
N TRP A 246 14.57 -8.90 14.56
CA TRP A 246 13.48 -8.72 15.51
C TRP A 246 13.15 -10.05 16.21
N PRO A 247 13.47 -10.19 17.51
CA PRO A 247 13.14 -11.38 18.29
C PRO A 247 11.63 -11.56 18.46
N ILE A 248 11.20 -12.82 18.48
CA ILE A 248 9.84 -13.25 18.83
C ILE A 248 9.85 -13.78 20.26
N ALA A 249 9.03 -13.15 21.12
CA ALA A 249 8.86 -13.51 22.51
C ALA A 249 8.21 -14.89 22.67
N ASP A 250 8.30 -15.47 23.87
CA ASP A 250 7.76 -16.81 24.17
C ASP A 250 6.23 -16.89 24.01
N ASP A 251 5.53 -15.77 24.16
CA ASP A 251 4.09 -15.67 23.94
C ASP A 251 3.70 -15.49 22.45
N GLY A 252 4.69 -15.56 21.56
CA GLY A 252 4.54 -15.40 20.11
C GLY A 252 4.47 -13.95 19.63
N THR A 253 4.53 -12.96 20.52
CA THR A 253 4.52 -11.55 20.13
C THR A 253 5.90 -11.04 19.71
N PHE A 254 5.93 -10.02 18.87
CA PHE A 254 7.14 -9.36 18.41
C PHE A 254 6.82 -7.90 18.09
N ARG A 255 7.81 -7.01 18.16
CA ARG A 255 7.58 -5.58 17.97
C ARG A 255 7.30 -5.20 16.52
N GLN A 256 8.15 -5.68 15.62
CA GLN A 256 8.04 -5.47 14.18
C GLN A 256 8.49 -6.73 13.45
N LYS A 257 7.96 -6.93 12.27
CA LYS A 257 8.36 -7.96 11.31
C LYS A 257 8.49 -7.34 9.92
N PRO A 258 9.52 -6.51 9.68
CA PRO A 258 9.75 -5.96 8.35
C PRO A 258 9.99 -7.10 7.37
N SER A 259 9.16 -7.15 6.34
CA SER A 259 9.14 -8.20 5.32
C SER A 259 8.84 -7.58 3.95
N GLU A 260 9.02 -8.35 2.88
CA GLU A 260 8.61 -7.95 1.53
C GLU A 260 9.17 -6.56 1.14
N LEU A 261 10.49 -6.44 1.27
CA LEU A 261 11.20 -5.16 1.26
C LEU A 261 11.25 -4.55 -0.14
N THR A 262 11.04 -3.23 -0.22
CA THR A 262 11.34 -2.40 -1.39
C THR A 262 12.37 -1.33 -1.02
N LEU A 263 13.13 -0.85 -2.00
CA LEU A 263 14.21 0.11 -1.80
C LEU A 263 14.32 1.12 -2.93
N ALA A 264 14.76 2.33 -2.60
CA ALA A 264 15.05 3.38 -3.56
C ALA A 264 16.31 4.16 -3.15
N GLU A 265 17.14 4.49 -4.14
CA GLU A 265 18.27 5.41 -3.94
C GLU A 265 17.75 6.86 -3.89
N ARG A 266 17.94 7.50 -2.72
CA ARG A 266 17.60 8.90 -2.46
C ARG A 266 18.54 9.83 -3.22
N GLN A 267 18.17 11.11 -3.34
CA GLN A 267 19.00 12.12 -4.02
C GLN A 267 20.40 12.27 -3.42
N ASP A 268 20.54 12.09 -2.11
CA ASP A 268 21.79 12.16 -1.37
C ASP A 268 22.66 10.89 -1.51
N GLY A 269 22.21 9.90 -2.30
CA GLY A 269 22.88 8.61 -2.48
C GLY A 269 22.66 7.61 -1.34
N SER A 270 21.91 7.97 -0.29
CA SER A 270 21.49 7.00 0.72
C SER A 270 20.33 6.14 0.20
N LEU A 271 20.18 4.94 0.76
CA LEU A 271 19.08 4.04 0.44
C LEU A 271 17.96 4.25 1.46
N LEU A 272 16.74 4.42 0.96
CA LEU A 272 15.54 4.21 1.74
C LEU A 272 15.03 2.80 1.50
N ILE A 273 14.75 2.09 2.58
CA ILE A 273 14.17 0.75 2.54
C ILE A 273 12.83 0.84 3.25
N SER A 274 11.80 0.27 2.64
CA SER A 274 10.47 0.15 3.26
C SER A 274 10.01 -1.30 3.24
N GLY A 275 9.60 -1.80 4.41
CA GLY A 275 9.05 -3.14 4.57
C GLY A 275 7.55 -3.11 4.80
N ARG A 276 6.87 -4.19 4.40
CA ARG A 276 5.59 -4.57 4.97
C ARG A 276 5.82 -4.90 6.45
N GLU A 277 5.08 -4.24 7.33
CA GLU A 277 4.97 -4.69 8.72
C GLU A 277 3.91 -5.79 8.78
N GLN A 278 4.21 -6.89 9.48
CA GLN A 278 3.32 -8.05 9.56
C GLN A 278 3.06 -8.39 11.02
N ASP A 279 1.91 -7.94 11.54
CA ASP A 279 1.36 -8.30 12.85
C ASP A 279 2.22 -7.89 14.08
N GLY A 280 3.24 -7.05 13.91
CA GLY A 280 4.05 -6.53 15.01
C GLY A 280 3.25 -5.71 16.02
N THR A 281 3.73 -5.64 17.26
CA THR A 281 3.09 -4.89 18.36
C THR A 281 3.15 -3.38 18.20
N ASP A 282 4.17 -2.90 17.48
CA ASP A 282 4.29 -1.50 17.11
C ASP A 282 3.15 -1.11 16.15
N LEU A 283 2.95 0.18 15.91
CA LEU A 283 1.80 0.66 15.13
C LEU A 283 2.07 0.57 13.63
N GLY A 284 1.01 0.64 12.82
CA GLY A 284 1.12 0.71 11.37
C GLY A 284 1.44 -0.60 10.67
N HIS A 285 1.23 -0.60 9.35
CA HIS A 285 1.45 -1.76 8.49
C HIS A 285 2.66 -1.59 7.55
N ARG A 286 3.45 -0.54 7.74
CA ARG A 286 4.66 -0.24 6.98
C ARG A 286 5.76 0.24 7.92
N THR A 287 6.98 -0.16 7.63
CA THR A 287 8.17 0.25 8.37
C THR A 287 9.25 0.77 7.42
N GLN A 288 10.20 1.56 7.94
CA GLN A 288 11.31 2.08 7.15
C GLN A 288 12.65 2.05 7.87
N ALA A 289 13.72 1.88 7.09
CA ALA A 289 15.11 2.03 7.52
C ALA A 289 15.91 2.79 6.46
N LEU A 290 17.05 3.35 6.88
CA LEU A 290 17.98 4.05 5.99
C LEU A 290 19.33 3.32 5.98
N SER A 291 19.98 3.29 4.83
CA SER A 291 21.39 2.89 4.72
C SER A 291 22.19 4.02 4.05
N ARG A 292 23.34 4.37 4.61
CA ARG A 292 24.23 5.44 4.09
C ARG A 292 25.54 4.91 3.51
N ASP A 293 25.75 3.60 3.52
CA ASP A 293 26.97 2.92 3.10
C ASP A 293 26.71 1.93 1.94
N GLY A 294 25.74 2.27 1.09
CA GLY A 294 25.38 1.48 -0.09
C GLY A 294 24.80 0.11 0.25
N GLY A 295 24.04 0.02 1.34
CA GLY A 295 23.40 -1.23 1.79
C GLY A 295 24.29 -2.11 2.67
N GLY A 296 25.40 -1.59 3.21
CA GLY A 296 26.28 -2.33 4.12
C GLY A 296 25.74 -2.43 5.55
N SER A 297 25.03 -1.41 6.02
CA SER A 297 24.38 -1.35 7.32
C SER A 297 23.15 -0.45 7.30
N PHE A 298 22.20 -0.71 8.21
CA PHE A 298 21.13 0.24 8.51
C PHE A 298 21.63 1.25 9.54
N THR A 299 21.28 2.52 9.37
CA THR A 299 21.69 3.59 10.30
C THR A 299 20.98 3.51 11.65
N ALA A 300 19.84 2.82 11.68
CA ALA A 300 19.02 2.48 12.85
C ALA A 300 18.13 1.29 12.47
N PRO A 301 17.56 0.56 13.44
CA PRO A 301 16.51 -0.42 13.17
C PRO A 301 15.33 0.18 12.40
N PHE A 302 14.52 -0.68 11.79
CA PHE A 302 13.28 -0.24 11.18
C PHE A 302 12.38 0.48 12.20
N HIS A 303 11.73 1.54 11.75
CA HIS A 303 10.73 2.28 12.52
C HIS A 303 9.39 2.22 11.80
N ASP A 304 8.32 2.23 12.58
CA ASP A 304 6.95 2.21 12.12
C ASP A 304 6.49 3.54 11.51
N LEU A 305 5.51 3.46 10.61
CA LEU A 305 4.80 4.59 10.00
C LEU A 305 3.30 4.53 10.34
N PRO A 306 2.90 4.86 11.58
CA PRO A 306 1.52 4.69 12.05
C PRO A 306 0.48 5.48 11.26
N ASP A 307 0.84 6.64 10.72
CA ASP A 307 -0.04 7.55 9.97
C ASP A 307 -0.01 7.32 8.45
N LEU A 308 0.74 6.34 7.97
CA LEU A 308 0.69 5.85 6.59
C LEU A 308 -0.34 4.71 6.50
N TYR A 309 -1.57 5.05 6.10
CA TYR A 309 -2.65 4.08 5.99
C TYR A 309 -2.43 3.16 4.79
N ALA A 310 -2.24 1.88 5.11
CA ALA A 310 -2.12 0.77 4.18
C ALA A 310 -2.60 -0.51 4.90
N PRO A 311 -3.07 -1.52 4.16
CA PRO A 311 -3.26 -2.84 4.72
C PRO A 311 -1.91 -3.56 4.82
N MET A 312 -1.86 -4.72 5.47
CA MET A 312 -0.66 -5.57 5.47
C MET A 312 -0.40 -6.16 4.08
N VAL A 313 0.44 -5.48 3.30
CA VAL A 313 0.76 -5.84 1.92
C VAL A 313 2.12 -5.30 1.51
N GLN A 314 2.75 -5.99 0.58
CA GLN A 314 3.91 -5.50 -0.16
C GLN A 314 3.57 -4.22 -0.92
N GLY A 315 4.57 -3.37 -1.14
CA GLY A 315 4.49 -2.18 -1.97
C GLY A 315 5.85 -1.85 -2.56
N SER A 316 5.89 -0.94 -3.54
CA SER A 316 7.11 -0.62 -4.29
C SER A 316 7.44 0.86 -4.26
N MET A 317 8.73 1.19 -4.33
CA MET A 317 9.21 2.57 -4.39
C MET A 317 9.95 2.87 -5.69
N LEU A 318 9.80 4.10 -6.18
CA LEU A 318 10.55 4.60 -7.34
C LEU A 318 10.87 6.08 -7.15
N ARG A 319 12.11 6.49 -7.43
CA ARG A 319 12.48 7.91 -7.48
C ARG A 319 12.25 8.48 -8.88
N ILE A 320 11.52 9.60 -8.96
CA ILE A 320 11.39 10.43 -10.16
C ILE A 320 11.89 11.84 -9.85
N GLY A 321 13.05 12.22 -10.43
CA GLY A 321 13.71 13.47 -10.08
C GLY A 321 13.93 13.60 -8.57
N ASP A 322 13.22 14.55 -7.97
CA ASP A 322 13.31 14.92 -6.55
C ASP A 322 12.20 14.29 -5.69
N ARG A 323 11.24 13.61 -6.33
CA ARG A 323 10.07 12.99 -5.72
C ARG A 323 10.31 11.49 -5.58
N LEU A 324 9.99 10.94 -4.41
CA LEU A 324 9.85 9.50 -4.23
C LEU A 324 8.37 9.13 -4.37
N LEU A 325 8.11 8.06 -5.09
CA LEU A 325 6.79 7.44 -5.21
C LEU A 325 6.78 6.15 -4.39
N LEU A 326 5.66 5.90 -3.72
CA LEU A 326 5.30 4.63 -3.11
C LEU A 326 4.00 4.16 -3.77
N ALA A 327 4.01 2.98 -4.39
CA ALA A 327 2.79 2.30 -4.80
C ALA A 327 2.38 1.29 -3.73
N CYS A 328 1.19 1.48 -3.16
CA CYS A 328 0.56 0.53 -2.26
C CYS A 328 -0.96 0.76 -2.18
N PRO A 329 -1.74 -0.28 -1.86
CA PRO A 329 -3.13 -0.12 -1.44
C PRO A 329 -3.25 0.82 -0.23
N ALA A 330 -4.30 1.64 -0.21
CA ALA A 330 -4.48 2.72 0.76
C ALA A 330 -5.58 2.48 1.80
N ASP A 331 -6.40 1.46 1.60
CA ASP A 331 -7.42 1.09 2.57
C ASP A 331 -6.75 0.41 3.79
N PRO A 332 -6.94 0.92 5.02
CA PRO A 332 -6.22 0.42 6.19
C PRO A 332 -6.60 -1.00 6.63
N ASP A 333 -7.69 -1.58 6.11
CA ASP A 333 -8.16 -2.95 6.44
C ASP A 333 -7.96 -3.93 5.29
N ARG A 334 -8.28 -3.51 4.07
CA ARG A 334 -8.40 -4.40 2.92
C ARG A 334 -7.39 -4.07 1.84
N ARG A 335 -6.89 -5.10 1.17
CA ARG A 335 -6.08 -4.96 -0.06
C ARG A 335 -6.94 -4.42 -1.21
N ARG A 336 -7.17 -3.11 -1.20
CA ARG A 336 -7.92 -2.35 -2.21
C ARG A 336 -7.50 -0.89 -2.21
N THR A 337 -7.92 -0.15 -3.22
CA THR A 337 -7.56 1.25 -3.43
C THR A 337 -6.05 1.42 -3.71
N MET A 338 -5.57 0.84 -4.82
CA MET A 338 -4.18 1.05 -5.26
C MET A 338 -3.91 2.55 -5.46
N MET A 339 -2.84 3.03 -4.85
CA MET A 339 -2.48 4.44 -4.86
C MET A 339 -0.99 4.65 -5.12
N ILE A 340 -0.69 5.82 -5.68
CA ILE A 340 0.64 6.42 -5.64
C ILE A 340 0.68 7.48 -4.54
N ARG A 341 1.58 7.30 -3.57
CA ARG A 341 1.85 8.26 -2.49
C ARG A 341 3.21 8.91 -2.73
N SER A 342 3.28 10.23 -2.64
CA SER A 342 4.54 10.94 -2.89
C SER A 342 5.25 11.29 -1.60
N SER A 343 6.57 11.36 -1.67
CA SER A 343 7.38 12.03 -0.68
C SER A 343 8.28 13.06 -1.36
N TYR A 344 8.37 14.24 -0.74
CA TYR A 344 9.18 15.37 -1.18
C TYR A 344 10.34 15.69 -0.22
N ASP A 345 10.53 14.88 0.82
CA ASP A 345 11.53 15.08 1.87
C ASP A 345 12.45 13.86 2.07
N GLY A 346 12.51 13.01 1.03
CA GLY A 346 13.35 11.82 0.98
C GLY A 346 12.75 10.61 1.71
N GLY A 347 11.43 10.56 1.84
CA GLY A 347 10.69 9.45 2.43
C GLY A 347 10.36 9.61 3.91
N ARG A 348 10.63 10.79 4.51
CA ARG A 348 10.31 11.04 5.92
C ARG A 348 8.82 11.21 6.15
N THR A 349 8.14 11.86 5.20
CA THR A 349 6.67 11.96 5.16
C THR A 349 6.16 11.54 3.79
N TRP A 350 4.93 11.02 3.78
CA TRP A 350 4.24 10.55 2.59
C TRP A 350 2.88 11.21 2.47
N ASP A 351 2.42 11.44 1.24
CA ASP A 351 1.07 11.92 0.98
C ASP A 351 0.04 11.02 1.67
N SER A 352 -0.86 11.64 2.42
CA SER A 352 -2.03 10.99 3.01
C SER A 352 -3.02 10.48 1.97
N VAL A 353 -4.04 9.73 2.42
CA VAL A 353 -5.10 9.17 1.57
C VAL A 353 -5.82 10.23 0.73
N ASP A 354 -6.04 11.42 1.28
CA ASP A 354 -6.67 12.58 0.60
C ASP A 354 -5.71 13.36 -0.32
N ARG A 355 -4.40 13.10 -0.26
CA ARG A 355 -3.36 13.80 -1.05
C ARG A 355 -2.80 12.96 -2.19
N GLY A 356 -2.82 11.63 -2.08
CA GLY A 356 -2.23 10.75 -3.07
C GLY A 356 -3.10 10.54 -4.31
N THR A 357 -2.53 9.89 -5.32
CA THR A 357 -3.20 9.64 -6.61
C THR A 357 -3.84 8.25 -6.59
N VAL A 358 -5.15 8.18 -6.74
CA VAL A 358 -5.88 6.91 -6.85
C VAL A 358 -5.66 6.31 -8.23
N VAL A 359 -5.13 5.09 -8.29
CA VAL A 359 -5.00 4.31 -9.53
C VAL A 359 -6.28 3.52 -9.80
N THR A 360 -6.83 2.88 -8.77
CA THR A 360 -8.12 2.20 -8.81
C THR A 360 -8.69 2.09 -7.40
N THR A 361 -10.01 1.96 -7.28
CA THR A 361 -10.73 1.64 -6.02
C THR A 361 -11.06 0.16 -5.88
N ASP A 362 -10.74 -0.64 -6.89
CA ASP A 362 -10.90 -2.10 -6.90
C ASP A 362 -10.08 -2.78 -5.80
N TRP A 363 -10.32 -4.09 -5.60
CA TRP A 363 -9.34 -4.91 -4.88
C TRP A 363 -8.00 -4.81 -5.58
N SER A 364 -6.95 -4.70 -4.77
CA SER A 364 -5.59 -4.49 -5.26
C SER A 364 -4.56 -4.91 -4.22
N GLY A 365 -3.53 -5.64 -4.64
CA GLY A 365 -2.55 -6.25 -3.76
C GLY A 365 -1.13 -5.76 -4.04
N TYR A 366 -0.27 -6.71 -4.35
CA TYR A 366 1.15 -6.50 -4.63
C TYR A 366 1.33 -5.56 -5.83
N SER A 367 2.43 -4.81 -5.85
CA SER A 367 2.74 -3.86 -6.91
C SER A 367 4.22 -3.63 -7.11
N ASP A 368 4.59 -3.25 -8.33
CA ASP A 368 5.95 -2.83 -8.65
C ASP A 368 6.00 -1.65 -9.64
N LEU A 369 6.91 -0.70 -9.39
CA LEU A 369 7.06 0.54 -10.13
C LEU A 369 8.32 0.52 -11.00
N VAL A 370 8.26 1.12 -12.19
CA VAL A 370 9.41 1.25 -13.09
C VAL A 370 9.38 2.58 -13.83
N ARG A 371 10.55 3.13 -14.17
CA ARG A 371 10.61 4.13 -15.25
C ARG A 371 10.42 3.42 -16.58
N ALA A 372 9.22 3.53 -17.15
CA ALA A 372 8.88 2.87 -18.42
C ALA A 372 9.68 3.50 -19.58
N ASP A 373 9.84 4.82 -19.55
CA ASP A 373 10.68 5.60 -20.45
C ASP A 373 11.13 6.91 -19.77
N ALA A 374 11.52 7.91 -20.57
CA ALA A 374 12.02 9.18 -20.05
C ALA A 374 10.95 9.97 -19.28
N ASP A 375 9.69 9.88 -19.70
CA ASP A 375 8.60 10.76 -19.21
C ASP A 375 7.48 9.96 -18.53
N THR A 376 7.49 8.64 -18.68
CA THR A 376 6.42 7.74 -18.21
C THR A 376 6.89 6.84 -17.07
N VAL A 377 6.05 6.72 -16.05
CA VAL A 377 6.14 5.70 -15.00
C VAL A 377 5.22 4.53 -15.37
N GLY A 378 5.73 3.31 -15.20
CA GLY A 378 4.95 2.09 -15.26
C GLY A 378 4.65 1.57 -13.85
N LEU A 379 3.44 1.05 -13.65
CA LEU A 379 3.01 0.35 -12.44
C LEU A 379 2.41 -0.98 -12.85
N ILE A 380 3.03 -2.08 -12.42
CA ILE A 380 2.39 -3.41 -12.47
C ILE A 380 1.78 -3.70 -11.10
N TYR A 381 0.57 -4.24 -11.04
CA TYR A 381 -0.07 -4.54 -9.76
C TYR A 381 -1.15 -5.62 -9.85
N GLU A 382 -1.32 -6.38 -8.78
CA GLU A 382 -2.48 -7.26 -8.56
C GLU A 382 -3.75 -6.42 -8.43
N GLY A 383 -4.82 -6.75 -9.14
CA GLY A 383 -6.11 -6.10 -8.97
C GLY A 383 -7.31 -6.86 -9.52
N GLY A 384 -8.51 -6.48 -9.10
CA GLY A 384 -9.73 -7.17 -9.51
C GLY A 384 -11.02 -6.62 -8.90
N ALA A 385 -12.14 -6.90 -9.54
CA ALA A 385 -13.44 -6.44 -9.06
C ALA A 385 -13.91 -7.23 -7.82
N VAL A 386 -13.46 -8.48 -7.66
CA VAL A 386 -13.92 -9.39 -6.60
C VAL A 386 -12.79 -9.77 -5.65
N ASP A 387 -11.59 -10.01 -6.17
CA ASP A 387 -10.40 -10.37 -5.40
C ASP A 387 -9.17 -9.67 -6.00
N ALA A 388 -8.19 -9.31 -5.18
CA ALA A 388 -6.94 -8.72 -5.68
C ALA A 388 -6.20 -9.66 -6.63
N ARG A 389 -6.44 -10.97 -6.55
CA ARG A 389 -5.79 -12.03 -7.33
C ARG A 389 -6.50 -12.34 -8.66
N ASP A 390 -7.56 -11.62 -9.01
CA ASP A 390 -8.32 -11.86 -10.24
C ASP A 390 -7.43 -11.68 -11.49
N GLU A 391 -6.55 -10.68 -11.48
CA GLU A 391 -5.66 -10.35 -12.59
C GLU A 391 -4.48 -9.49 -12.12
N ILE A 392 -3.43 -9.42 -12.95
CA ILE A 392 -2.36 -8.44 -12.80
C ILE A 392 -2.53 -7.42 -13.92
N ARG A 393 -2.56 -6.13 -13.55
CA ARG A 393 -2.71 -4.99 -14.45
C ARG A 393 -1.39 -4.27 -14.63
N PHE A 394 -1.24 -3.62 -15.77
CA PHE A 394 -0.16 -2.67 -16.03
C PHE A 394 -0.74 -1.31 -16.38
N ALA A 395 -0.38 -0.31 -15.58
CA ALA A 395 -0.70 1.09 -15.79
C ALA A 395 0.54 1.89 -16.20
N ARG A 396 0.34 2.91 -17.03
CA ARG A 396 1.34 3.87 -17.49
C ARG A 396 0.81 5.26 -17.22
N PHE A 397 1.65 6.14 -16.68
CA PHE A 397 1.27 7.52 -16.47
C PHE A 397 2.45 8.49 -16.49
N THR A 398 2.17 9.74 -16.83
CA THR A 398 3.13 10.85 -16.75
C THR A 398 3.17 11.41 -15.33
N GLU A 399 4.19 12.23 -15.02
CA GLU A 399 4.24 12.93 -13.73
C GLU A 399 3.09 13.95 -13.57
N ASP A 400 2.62 14.54 -14.67
CA ASP A 400 1.49 15.50 -14.68
C ASP A 400 0.15 14.86 -14.28
N TRP A 401 0.00 13.54 -14.48
CA TRP A 401 -1.18 12.81 -14.02
C TRP A 401 -1.23 12.66 -12.49
N LEU A 402 -0.08 12.69 -11.82
CA LEU A 402 -0.02 12.54 -10.38
C LEU A 402 -0.62 13.76 -9.69
N ALA A 403 -1.32 13.52 -8.59
CA ALA A 403 -1.82 14.56 -7.71
C ALA A 403 -0.69 15.57 -7.40
N PRO A 404 -0.93 16.88 -7.62
CA PRO A 404 0.10 17.89 -7.44
C PRO A 404 0.42 18.05 -5.96
N ARG A 405 1.65 18.50 -5.65
CA ARG A 405 2.00 18.91 -4.30
C ARG A 405 1.10 20.06 -3.86
N ARG A 406 0.30 19.83 -2.81
CA ARG A 406 -0.53 20.86 -2.18
C ARG A 406 0.18 21.51 -0.99
N GLY A 407 -0.18 22.75 -0.67
CA GLY A 407 0.25 23.42 0.56
C GLY A 407 -0.29 22.74 1.83
N PRO A 408 0.03 23.27 3.03
CA PRO A 408 -0.59 22.82 4.27
C PRO A 408 -2.11 23.04 4.21
N ASP A 409 -2.87 22.13 4.83
CA ASP A 409 -4.32 22.33 5.03
C ASP A 409 -4.57 23.41 6.09
N PRO A 410 -5.76 24.04 6.10
CA PRO A 410 -6.23 24.76 7.27
C PRO A 410 -6.19 23.88 8.51
N VAL A 411 -6.02 24.47 9.68
CA VAL A 411 -5.87 23.77 10.95
C VAL A 411 -6.74 24.36 12.05
N THR A 412 -7.15 23.50 12.98
CA THR A 412 -7.77 23.86 14.26
C THR A 412 -6.81 23.54 15.41
N SER A 413 -6.88 24.30 16.50
CA SER A 413 -5.97 24.11 17.63
C SER A 413 -6.33 22.86 18.44
N ASP A 414 -5.31 22.13 18.88
CA ASP A 414 -5.41 21.14 19.95
C ASP A 414 -4.82 21.74 21.23
N TRP A 415 -5.65 21.87 22.26
CA TRP A 415 -5.30 22.49 23.55
C TRP A 415 -4.68 21.50 24.53
N SER A 416 -4.52 20.23 24.14
CA SER A 416 -3.78 19.27 24.94
C SER A 416 -2.28 19.62 25.01
N PRO A 417 -1.59 19.26 26.10
CA PRO A 417 -0.19 19.64 26.28
C PRO A 417 0.72 19.20 25.12
N ARG A 418 1.50 20.13 24.56
CA ARG A 418 2.47 19.90 23.45
C ARG A 418 1.82 19.44 22.15
N ALA A 419 0.55 19.74 21.92
CA ALA A 419 -0.13 19.32 20.69
C ALA A 419 0.22 20.22 19.52
N ARG A 420 0.21 19.62 18.34
CA ARG A 420 0.24 20.34 17.07
C ARG A 420 -1.22 20.55 16.63
N PRO A 421 -1.53 21.63 15.91
CA PRO A 421 -2.84 21.81 15.31
C PRO A 421 -3.25 20.62 14.43
N ALA A 422 -4.55 20.30 14.42
CA ALA A 422 -5.12 19.24 13.61
C ALA A 422 -5.59 19.80 12.26
N ALA A 423 -5.40 19.04 11.18
CA ALA A 423 -5.81 19.45 9.84
C ALA A 423 -7.34 19.42 9.70
N VAL A 424 -7.90 20.45 9.07
CA VAL A 424 -9.30 20.54 8.69
C VAL A 424 -9.39 20.33 7.18
N LEU A 425 -10.10 19.28 6.78
CA LEU A 425 -10.23 18.79 5.40
C LEU A 425 -11.64 19.07 4.86
N GLY A 426 -11.81 18.93 3.54
CA GLY A 426 -13.11 19.04 2.83
C GLY A 426 -13.68 20.46 2.70
N GLY A 427 -13.26 21.37 3.57
CA GLY A 427 -13.81 22.73 3.61
C GLY A 427 -14.83 22.94 4.73
N ALA A 428 -14.83 22.06 5.75
CA ALA A 428 -15.65 22.15 6.95
C ALA A 428 -15.77 23.60 7.44
N SER A 429 -17.01 24.06 7.56
CA SER A 429 -17.33 25.46 7.80
C SER A 429 -17.54 25.75 9.28
N ARG A 430 -17.32 27.00 9.70
CA ARG A 430 -17.57 27.41 11.08
C ARG A 430 -19.06 27.66 11.31
N THR A 431 -19.57 27.24 12.45
CA THR A 431 -20.93 27.52 12.93
C THR A 431 -20.90 27.94 14.40
N ASP A 432 -22.04 28.43 14.92
CA ASP A 432 -22.22 28.65 16.35
C ASP A 432 -22.15 27.32 17.10
N GLY A 433 -21.31 27.27 18.14
CA GLY A 433 -21.09 26.11 18.99
C GLY A 433 -21.83 26.20 20.33
N VAL A 434 -21.67 25.17 21.15
CA VAL A 434 -22.06 25.18 22.56
C VAL A 434 -21.13 26.11 23.34
N PHE A 435 -19.83 26.09 23.02
CA PHE A 435 -18.82 26.93 23.64
C PHE A 435 -18.07 27.76 22.59
N GLY A 436 -18.66 28.89 22.22
CA GLY A 436 -18.08 29.77 21.20
C GLY A 436 -18.49 29.30 19.81
N GLY A 437 -17.57 28.65 19.09
CA GLY A 437 -17.80 28.17 17.73
C GLY A 437 -17.67 26.65 17.62
N ALA A 438 -18.11 26.10 16.51
CA ALA A 438 -17.99 24.68 16.17
C ALA A 438 -17.65 24.51 14.69
N LEU A 439 -17.39 23.27 14.28
CA LEU A 439 -17.29 22.92 12.86
C LEU A 439 -18.54 22.19 12.39
N GLU A 440 -19.08 22.65 11.26
CA GLU A 440 -20.15 22.03 10.48
C GLU A 440 -19.54 21.23 9.33
N PHE A 441 -19.93 19.95 9.24
CA PHE A 441 -19.47 18.95 8.30
C PHE A 441 -20.58 18.62 7.31
N ASP A 442 -20.24 18.48 6.03
CA ASP A 442 -21.21 18.32 4.94
C ASP A 442 -21.58 16.86 4.59
N GLY A 443 -20.83 15.88 5.11
CA GLY A 443 -21.01 14.45 4.84
C GLY A 443 -20.41 13.95 3.53
N ILE A 444 -19.55 14.73 2.88
CA ILE A 444 -18.91 14.38 1.60
C ILE A 444 -17.44 14.06 1.81
N ASP A 445 -16.65 15.01 2.29
CA ASP A 445 -15.20 14.85 2.49
C ASP A 445 -14.64 15.60 3.72
N ASP A 446 -15.50 16.29 4.47
CA ASP A 446 -15.14 17.04 5.67
C ASP A 446 -14.62 16.14 6.80
N ALA A 447 -13.48 16.53 7.38
CA ALA A 447 -12.88 15.83 8.51
C ALA A 447 -11.94 16.75 9.30
N VAL A 448 -11.77 16.46 10.59
CA VAL A 448 -10.58 16.92 11.33
C VAL A 448 -9.67 15.72 11.56
N ARG A 449 -8.43 15.81 11.08
CA ARG A 449 -7.44 14.74 11.19
C ARG A 449 -6.23 15.18 11.98
N LEU A 450 -5.89 14.42 13.02
CA LEU A 450 -4.74 14.73 13.85
C LEU A 450 -3.46 14.17 13.25
N PRO A 451 -2.33 14.91 13.36
CA PRO A 451 -1.02 14.32 13.16
C PRO A 451 -0.74 13.28 14.25
N TYR A 452 -0.02 12.21 13.90
CA TYR A 452 0.36 11.20 14.88
C TYR A 452 1.25 11.81 15.99
N ARG A 453 0.99 11.38 17.23
CA ARG A 453 1.80 11.65 18.42
C ARG A 453 1.71 10.46 19.37
N SER A 454 2.81 10.15 20.05
CA SER A 454 2.96 8.94 20.86
C SER A 454 2.09 8.86 22.12
N ASP A 455 1.37 9.94 22.48
CA ASP A 455 0.43 10.00 23.61
C ASP A 455 -1.04 9.82 23.20
N LEU A 456 -1.36 9.84 21.90
CA LEU A 456 -2.71 9.56 21.38
C LEU A 456 -3.12 8.07 21.54
N PRO A 457 -2.22 7.08 21.32
CA PRO A 457 -2.55 5.67 21.55
C PRO A 457 -2.86 5.40 23.02
N LEU A 458 -4.11 5.02 23.31
CA LEU A 458 -4.58 4.78 24.69
C LEU A 458 -4.05 3.47 25.28
N GLY A 459 -3.57 2.53 24.45
CA GLY A 459 -3.02 1.26 24.92
C GLY A 459 -4.06 0.46 25.72
N THR A 460 -3.65 -0.07 26.87
CA THR A 460 -4.50 -0.83 27.81
C THR A 460 -5.18 0.06 28.86
N LYS A 461 -5.04 1.38 28.77
CA LYS A 461 -5.56 2.30 29.79
C LYS A 461 -7.09 2.34 29.78
N ASP A 462 -7.65 2.62 30.95
CA ASP A 462 -8.98 3.23 31.06
C ASP A 462 -8.95 4.61 30.39
N PHE A 463 -10.09 5.05 29.84
CA PHE A 463 -10.15 6.32 29.13
C PHE A 463 -11.55 6.93 29.16
N THR A 464 -11.62 8.21 28.82
CA THR A 464 -12.88 8.92 28.59
C THR A 464 -12.76 9.75 27.33
N ALA A 465 -13.73 9.67 26.43
CA ALA A 465 -13.86 10.53 25.27
C ALA A 465 -15.18 11.30 25.36
N SER A 466 -15.15 12.61 25.13
CA SER A 466 -16.32 13.49 25.21
C SER A 466 -16.39 14.39 23.98
N LEU A 467 -17.60 14.71 23.53
CA LEU A 467 -17.83 15.71 22.50
C LEU A 467 -19.28 16.22 22.55
N TRP A 468 -19.53 17.36 21.92
CA TRP A 468 -20.87 17.82 21.60
C TRP A 468 -21.15 17.59 20.12
N PHE A 469 -22.37 17.21 19.78
CA PHE A 469 -22.79 17.01 18.40
C PHE A 469 -24.23 17.48 18.18
N ARG A 470 -24.54 17.84 16.94
CA ARG A 470 -25.91 18.00 16.44
C ARG A 470 -26.00 17.55 15.00
N TYR A 471 -27.09 16.90 14.61
CA TYR A 471 -27.31 16.48 13.23
C TYR A 471 -28.79 16.18 12.96
N THR A 472 -29.17 16.09 11.69
CA THR A 472 -30.54 15.77 11.25
C THR A 472 -30.62 14.61 10.27
N ALA A 473 -29.48 14.00 9.93
CA ALA A 473 -29.45 12.86 9.03
C ALA A 473 -30.33 11.71 9.56
N THR A 474 -31.11 11.10 8.68
CA THR A 474 -32.04 10.00 9.02
C THR A 474 -31.51 8.63 8.61
N SER A 475 -30.37 8.58 7.92
CA SER A 475 -29.72 7.36 7.45
C SER A 475 -28.20 7.51 7.40
N GLY A 476 -27.51 6.45 7.00
CA GLY A 476 -26.05 6.41 6.93
C GLY A 476 -25.39 6.18 8.29
N GLU A 477 -24.08 5.95 8.24
CA GLU A 477 -23.23 5.95 9.42
C GLU A 477 -22.72 7.37 9.63
N GLN A 478 -22.84 7.90 10.85
CA GLN A 478 -22.51 9.28 11.21
C GLN A 478 -21.30 9.29 12.16
N PRO A 479 -20.06 9.16 11.67
CA PRO A 479 -18.86 9.03 12.51
C PRO A 479 -18.56 10.32 13.27
N LEU A 480 -18.58 10.28 14.60
CA LEU A 480 -18.31 11.46 15.44
C LEU A 480 -16.81 11.52 15.82
N LEU A 481 -16.30 10.43 16.38
CA LEU A 481 -14.90 10.25 16.75
C LEU A 481 -14.44 8.84 16.33
N TRP A 482 -13.26 8.76 15.72
CA TRP A 482 -12.59 7.50 15.39
C TRP A 482 -11.11 7.55 15.79
N MET A 483 -10.65 6.58 16.56
CA MET A 483 -9.26 6.46 17.02
C MET A 483 -8.74 5.04 16.78
N GLY A 484 -7.54 4.92 16.20
CA GLY A 484 -6.90 3.62 15.94
C GLY A 484 -7.26 3.05 14.57
N GLY A 485 -7.45 1.73 14.51
CA GLY A 485 -7.70 0.97 13.29
C GLY A 485 -9.16 0.94 12.84
N ILE A 486 -9.47 -0.03 11.98
CA ILE A 486 -10.78 -0.19 11.31
C ILE A 486 -11.11 -1.68 11.16
N GLY A 487 -12.37 -2.00 10.86
CA GLY A 487 -12.80 -3.38 10.65
C GLY A 487 -13.00 -4.14 11.96
N THR A 488 -12.76 -5.45 11.97
CA THR A 488 -13.04 -6.31 13.14
C THR A 488 -11.79 -6.95 13.75
N SER A 489 -10.64 -6.78 13.11
CA SER A 489 -9.36 -7.41 13.49
C SER A 489 -8.35 -6.42 14.07
N GLN A 490 -8.64 -5.12 14.00
CA GLN A 490 -7.73 -4.06 14.40
C GLN A 490 -8.26 -3.33 15.62
N PRO A 491 -7.41 -3.10 16.64
CA PRO A 491 -7.80 -2.29 17.80
C PRO A 491 -8.23 -0.88 17.41
N GLN A 492 -9.33 -0.44 17.99
CA GLN A 492 -9.95 0.85 17.68
C GLN A 492 -10.87 1.31 18.80
N VAL A 493 -11.13 2.62 18.85
CA VAL A 493 -12.16 3.25 19.66
C VAL A 493 -12.95 4.17 18.75
N TRP A 494 -14.27 4.06 18.74
CA TRP A 494 -15.09 5.01 17.99
C TRP A 494 -16.47 5.24 18.61
N VAL A 495 -17.06 6.36 18.22
CA VAL A 495 -18.46 6.71 18.48
C VAL A 495 -19.10 7.21 17.20
N ARG A 496 -20.32 6.74 16.90
CA ARG A 496 -21.08 7.17 15.73
C ARG A 496 -22.59 7.17 15.95
N GLY A 497 -23.29 8.03 15.21
CA GLY A 497 -24.74 7.97 15.04
C GLY A 497 -25.14 6.93 14.00
N GLU A 498 -26.26 6.24 14.24
CA GLU A 498 -26.87 5.28 13.32
C GLU A 498 -28.38 5.53 13.27
N PRO A 499 -28.82 6.64 12.65
CA PRO A 499 -30.21 7.10 12.73
C PRO A 499 -31.23 6.11 12.16
N ALA A 500 -30.88 5.34 11.12
CA ALA A 500 -31.74 4.29 10.58
C ALA A 500 -32.01 3.14 11.58
N SER A 501 -31.15 2.99 12.58
CA SER A 501 -31.30 2.04 13.70
C SER A 501 -31.77 2.72 14.99
N ASN A 502 -32.13 4.00 14.93
CA ASN A 502 -32.51 4.85 16.05
C ASN A 502 -31.55 4.77 17.26
N ARG A 503 -30.25 4.89 17.03
CA ARG A 503 -29.24 4.81 18.10
C ARG A 503 -27.99 5.63 17.83
N VAL A 504 -27.27 5.92 18.90
CA VAL A 504 -25.85 6.25 18.92
C VAL A 504 -25.11 5.06 19.50
N GLN A 505 -23.95 4.72 18.96
CA GLN A 505 -23.16 3.57 19.38
C GLN A 505 -21.70 3.97 19.63
N GLY A 506 -21.15 3.50 20.74
CA GLY A 506 -19.72 3.50 21.04
C GLY A 506 -19.16 2.08 20.97
N LEU A 507 -17.93 1.93 20.49
CA LEU A 507 -17.28 0.64 20.34
C LEU A 507 -15.80 0.72 20.74
N ILE A 508 -15.31 -0.37 21.31
CA ILE A 508 -13.88 -0.67 21.39
C ILE A 508 -13.59 -2.04 20.76
N THR A 509 -12.49 -2.14 20.02
CA THR A 509 -11.85 -3.41 19.68
C THR A 509 -10.50 -3.45 20.37
N VAL A 510 -10.20 -4.56 21.02
CA VAL A 510 -8.98 -4.75 21.81
C VAL A 510 -8.16 -5.93 21.31
N ARG A 511 -6.85 -5.87 21.55
CA ARG A 511 -5.92 -7.00 21.38
C ARG A 511 -5.13 -7.21 22.66
N ASP A 512 -5.07 -8.47 23.10
CA ASP A 512 -4.30 -8.91 24.27
C ASP A 512 -3.37 -10.07 23.87
N GLY A 513 -2.06 -9.89 24.05
CA GLY A 513 -1.06 -10.87 23.59
C GLY A 513 -1.23 -11.27 22.12
N ALA A 514 -1.18 -12.57 21.84
CA ALA A 514 -1.44 -13.17 20.53
C ALA A 514 -2.91 -13.63 20.34
N ILE A 515 -3.81 -13.30 21.27
CA ILE A 515 -5.20 -13.76 21.25
C ILE A 515 -5.99 -13.02 20.14
N ALA A 516 -7.02 -13.69 19.61
CA ALA A 516 -7.94 -13.10 18.65
C ALA A 516 -8.57 -11.80 19.20
N PRO A 517 -8.72 -10.75 18.36
CA PRO A 517 -9.31 -9.49 18.78
C PRO A 517 -10.71 -9.67 19.39
N GLN A 518 -10.98 -8.91 20.44
CA GLN A 518 -12.28 -8.88 21.11
C GLN A 518 -12.91 -7.51 20.95
N THR A 519 -14.23 -7.44 21.01
CA THR A 519 -14.98 -6.20 20.80
C THR A 519 -16.09 -6.07 21.82
N ALA A 520 -16.21 -4.87 22.41
CA ALA A 520 -17.37 -4.47 23.20
C ALA A 520 -18.01 -3.24 22.55
N TYR A 521 -19.33 -3.19 22.55
CA TYR A 521 -20.08 -2.04 22.04
C TYR A 521 -21.25 -1.72 22.96
N VAL A 522 -21.52 -0.43 23.11
CA VAL A 522 -22.59 0.13 23.92
C VAL A 522 -23.44 1.05 23.06
N ARG A 523 -24.75 1.04 23.25
CA ARG A 523 -25.69 1.76 22.39
C ARG A 523 -26.81 2.40 23.19
N THR A 524 -27.26 3.55 22.73
CA THR A 524 -28.48 4.19 23.20
C THR A 524 -29.73 3.57 22.55
N ASP A 525 -30.91 4.01 22.98
CA ASP A 525 -32.22 3.70 22.41
C ASP A 525 -32.79 4.82 21.51
N LYS A 526 -31.99 5.87 21.26
CA LYS A 526 -32.32 7.03 20.44
C LYS A 526 -31.14 7.49 19.60
N ALA A 527 -31.42 8.02 18.41
CA ALA A 527 -30.39 8.54 17.52
C ALA A 527 -29.91 9.95 17.85
N TYR A 528 -30.69 10.76 18.57
CA TYR A 528 -30.36 12.16 18.89
C TYR A 528 -30.08 13.00 17.63
N ASN A 529 -30.91 12.80 16.59
CA ASN A 529 -30.82 13.44 15.29
C ASN A 529 -31.93 14.48 15.07
N ASP A 530 -32.30 15.21 16.12
CA ASP A 530 -33.37 16.22 16.12
C ASP A 530 -32.90 17.63 15.75
N GLY A 531 -31.59 17.80 15.50
CA GLY A 531 -30.96 19.08 15.16
C GLY A 531 -30.51 19.91 16.36
N GLU A 532 -30.74 19.45 17.59
CA GLU A 532 -30.29 20.10 18.81
C GLU A 532 -28.89 19.61 19.23
N TRP A 533 -28.23 20.40 20.09
CA TRP A 533 -26.93 20.03 20.66
C TRP A 533 -27.10 18.99 21.76
N HIS A 534 -26.36 17.89 21.63
CA HIS A 534 -26.29 16.81 22.61
C HIS A 534 -24.86 16.60 23.10
N HIS A 535 -24.72 16.31 24.39
CA HIS A 535 -23.43 16.00 25.00
C HIS A 535 -23.22 14.50 25.07
N LEU A 536 -22.10 14.01 24.54
CA LEU A 536 -21.75 12.61 24.53
C LEU A 536 -20.51 12.33 25.36
N VAL A 537 -20.53 11.23 26.13
CA VAL A 537 -19.32 10.68 26.77
C VAL A 537 -19.24 9.16 26.56
N LEU A 538 -18.15 8.69 25.97
CA LEU A 538 -17.75 7.28 25.97
C LEU A 538 -16.68 7.07 27.04
N ARG A 539 -16.88 6.12 27.95
CA ARG A 539 -15.95 5.84 29.05
C ARG A 539 -15.65 4.35 29.15
N ARG A 540 -14.37 4.00 29.18
CA ARG A 540 -13.87 2.68 29.59
C ARG A 540 -13.29 2.81 30.99
N GLY A 541 -13.83 2.06 31.94
CA GLY A 541 -13.28 1.99 33.30
C GLY A 541 -14.14 1.19 34.26
N ALA A 542 -13.54 0.78 35.38
CA ALA A 542 -14.18 -0.07 36.39
C ALA A 542 -14.78 -1.38 35.81
N GLY A 543 -14.19 -1.92 34.75
CA GLY A 543 -14.66 -3.13 34.07
C GLY A 543 -15.89 -2.93 33.16
N GLU A 544 -16.28 -1.68 32.89
CA GLU A 544 -17.40 -1.35 32.02
C GLU A 544 -16.96 -0.47 30.83
N LEU A 545 -17.66 -0.65 29.70
CA LEU A 545 -17.76 0.35 28.65
C LEU A 545 -19.12 1.05 28.78
N SER A 546 -19.09 2.36 29.05
CA SER A 546 -20.29 3.18 29.29
C SER A 546 -20.42 4.28 28.23
N LEU A 547 -21.65 4.56 27.82
CA LEU A 547 -22.01 5.68 26.95
C LEU A 547 -23.06 6.54 27.65
N PHE A 548 -22.79 7.85 27.69
CA PHE A 548 -23.69 8.87 28.21
C PHE A 548 -24.11 9.77 27.06
N VAL A 549 -25.40 10.06 26.95
CA VAL A 549 -25.92 11.15 26.11
C VAL A 549 -26.85 12.00 26.96
N ASP A 550 -26.55 13.29 27.08
CA ASP A 550 -27.26 14.25 27.96
C ASP A 550 -27.43 13.75 29.40
N GLY A 551 -26.39 13.09 29.92
CA GLY A 551 -26.35 12.49 31.26
C GLY A 551 -27.05 11.13 31.40
N ALA A 552 -27.79 10.66 30.40
CA ALA A 552 -28.40 9.32 30.43
C ALA A 552 -27.34 8.24 30.12
N LYS A 553 -27.06 7.37 31.10
CA LYS A 553 -26.05 6.29 31.02
C LYS A 553 -26.62 5.00 30.44
N THR A 554 -25.88 4.37 29.54
CA THR A 554 -25.98 2.93 29.22
C THR A 554 -24.59 2.29 29.38
N SER A 555 -24.50 1.03 29.81
CA SER A 555 -23.22 0.33 29.94
C SER A 555 -23.29 -1.14 29.57
N VAL A 556 -22.13 -1.69 29.24
CA VAL A 556 -21.86 -3.12 29.05
C VAL A 556 -20.55 -3.49 29.75
N ALA A 557 -20.29 -4.79 29.93
CA ALA A 557 -18.98 -5.25 30.39
C ALA A 557 -17.88 -4.87 29.37
N ASP A 558 -16.73 -4.45 29.88
CA ASP A 558 -15.53 -4.22 29.08
C ASP A 558 -14.89 -5.54 28.61
N VAL A 559 -13.97 -5.45 27.64
CA VAL A 559 -13.08 -6.52 27.19
C VAL A 559 -11.61 -6.14 27.45
N PRO A 560 -10.80 -6.99 28.10
CA PRO A 560 -9.42 -6.67 28.45
C PRO A 560 -8.53 -6.59 27.20
N GLY A 561 -7.57 -5.66 27.20
CA GLY A 561 -6.55 -5.55 26.14
C GLY A 561 -6.34 -4.13 25.63
N SER A 562 -5.41 -3.99 24.70
CA SER A 562 -5.02 -2.70 24.12
C SER A 562 -5.97 -2.28 23.00
N VAL A 563 -6.44 -1.03 23.02
CA VAL A 563 -7.30 -0.44 21.96
C VAL A 563 -6.53 0.22 20.81
N SER A 564 -5.19 0.19 20.84
CA SER A 564 -4.37 0.88 19.83
C SER A 564 -3.25 0.05 19.22
N ARG A 565 -2.97 -1.15 19.73
CA ARG A 565 -1.83 -1.99 19.31
C ARG A 565 -1.98 -2.51 17.85
N ASN A 566 -0.87 -2.69 17.12
CA ASN A 566 -0.79 -3.26 15.75
C ASN A 566 -1.48 -2.49 14.60
N SER A 567 -2.41 -1.56 14.87
CA SER A 567 -3.19 -0.90 13.81
C SER A 567 -2.41 0.25 13.18
N PRO A 568 -2.64 0.59 11.89
CA PRO A 568 -2.43 1.96 11.45
C PRO A 568 -3.26 2.85 12.37
N PHE A 569 -2.71 3.98 12.77
CA PHE A 569 -3.25 4.76 13.87
C PHE A 569 -3.56 6.17 13.41
N GLY A 570 -4.87 6.45 13.31
CA GLY A 570 -5.40 7.77 13.04
C GLY A 570 -6.32 8.24 14.17
N VAL A 571 -6.45 9.56 14.31
CA VAL A 571 -7.56 10.16 15.04
C VAL A 571 -8.32 11.07 14.09
N HIS A 572 -9.61 10.80 13.94
CA HIS A 572 -10.50 11.43 12.98
C HIS A 572 -11.75 11.92 13.69
N ILE A 573 -12.14 13.16 13.41
CA ILE A 573 -13.43 13.74 13.81
C ILE A 573 -14.27 13.93 12.55
N GLY A 574 -15.53 13.53 12.61
CA GLY A 574 -16.45 13.63 11.46
C GLY A 574 -16.20 12.61 10.35
N GLN A 575 -15.27 11.66 10.52
CA GLN A 575 -14.83 10.77 9.45
C GLN A 575 -14.48 9.37 9.97
N ARG A 576 -14.84 8.34 9.19
CA ARG A 576 -14.23 7.01 9.35
C ARG A 576 -12.78 7.03 8.89
N MET A 577 -11.92 6.24 9.54
CA MET A 577 -10.50 6.12 9.16
C MET A 577 -10.29 5.72 7.67
N ASP A 578 -11.15 4.85 7.13
CA ASP A 578 -11.10 4.40 5.73
C ASP A 578 -11.71 5.40 4.73
N SER A 579 -12.16 6.58 5.19
CA SER A 579 -12.77 7.63 4.37
C SER A 579 -14.02 7.16 3.59
N ARG A 580 -14.76 6.17 4.11
CA ARG A 580 -15.98 5.63 3.47
C ARG A 580 -17.28 6.13 4.06
N ALA A 581 -17.22 6.82 5.19
CA ALA A 581 -18.36 7.56 5.74
C ALA A 581 -17.86 8.84 6.37
N PHE A 582 -18.70 9.86 6.26
CA PHE A 582 -18.47 11.22 6.71
C PHE A 582 -19.72 11.69 7.45
N PHE A 583 -19.51 12.55 8.43
CA PHE A 583 -20.57 13.11 9.26
C PHE A 583 -21.23 14.29 8.57
N THR A 584 -22.56 14.38 8.68
CA THR A 584 -23.32 15.57 8.27
C THR A 584 -23.95 16.21 9.49
N GLY A 585 -23.45 17.37 9.92
CA GLY A 585 -23.90 18.09 11.11
C GLY A 585 -22.77 18.89 11.76
N ALA A 586 -22.90 19.29 13.02
CA ALA A 586 -21.84 20.01 13.73
C ALA A 586 -21.27 19.24 14.92
N ILE A 587 -19.97 19.42 15.17
CA ILE A 587 -19.23 18.88 16.32
C ILE A 587 -18.51 20.02 17.04
N ASP A 588 -18.51 19.98 18.37
CA ASP A 588 -17.88 20.96 19.25
C ASP A 588 -17.18 20.26 20.46
N GLU A 589 -16.16 20.91 21.02
CA GLU A 589 -15.45 20.54 22.26
C GLU A 589 -15.08 19.04 22.40
N VAL A 590 -14.30 18.51 21.44
CA VAL A 590 -13.84 17.11 21.48
C VAL A 590 -12.71 16.94 22.49
N HIS A 591 -12.87 16.05 23.45
CA HIS A 591 -11.88 15.74 24.48
C HIS A 591 -11.59 14.25 24.58
N VAL A 592 -10.35 13.89 24.88
CA VAL A 592 -9.97 12.54 25.31
C VAL A 592 -9.02 12.62 26.49
N TRP A 593 -9.34 11.87 27.55
CA TRP A 593 -8.50 11.63 28.72
C TRP A 593 -8.00 10.20 28.72
N ASP A 594 -6.75 9.98 29.14
CA ASP A 594 -6.15 8.65 29.29
C ASP A 594 -6.46 8.00 30.66
N ARG A 595 -7.63 8.37 31.22
CA ARG A 595 -8.23 7.82 32.43
C ARG A 595 -9.75 7.79 32.35
N ALA A 596 -10.38 6.96 33.17
CA ALA A 596 -11.81 7.05 33.44
C ALA A 596 -12.13 8.27 34.31
N LEU A 597 -13.02 9.15 33.85
CA LEU A 597 -13.63 10.20 34.67
C LEU A 597 -14.69 9.59 35.60
N THR A 598 -14.86 10.12 36.81
CA THR A 598 -15.95 9.69 37.72
C THR A 598 -17.32 10.16 37.21
N ASP A 599 -18.41 9.61 37.75
CA ASP A 599 -19.76 10.06 37.38
C ASP A 599 -20.00 11.54 37.74
N GLU A 600 -19.38 12.02 38.83
CA GLU A 600 -19.39 13.43 39.22
C GLU A 600 -18.60 14.30 38.22
N GLU A 601 -17.44 13.85 37.75
CA GLU A 601 -16.66 14.56 36.74
C GLU A 601 -17.38 14.60 35.38
N VAL A 602 -18.04 13.52 34.99
CA VAL A 602 -18.82 13.45 33.74
C VAL A 602 -20.04 14.39 33.76
N SER A 603 -20.63 14.60 34.94
CA SER A 603 -21.80 15.47 35.11
C SER A 603 -21.45 16.94 35.42
N ASP A 604 -20.18 17.28 35.61
CA ASP A 604 -19.72 18.65 35.84
C ASP A 604 -19.10 19.28 34.56
N PRO A 605 -19.78 20.23 33.89
CA PRO A 605 -19.24 20.93 32.72
C PRO A 605 -17.89 21.61 32.96
N ARG A 606 -17.53 21.95 34.21
CA ARG A 606 -16.22 22.51 34.53
C ARG A 606 -15.12 21.46 34.51
N ALA A 607 -15.42 20.25 35.00
CA ALA A 607 -14.48 19.14 34.98
C ALA A 607 -14.15 18.72 33.54
N LEU A 608 -15.15 18.73 32.66
CA LEU A 608 -15.01 18.42 31.24
C LEU A 608 -14.19 19.45 30.45
N ARG A 609 -14.01 20.67 30.96
CA ARG A 609 -13.19 21.74 30.33
C ARG A 609 -11.82 21.91 30.98
N SER A 610 -11.39 20.95 31.79
CA SER A 610 -10.06 20.95 32.41
C SER A 610 -9.03 20.35 31.43
N PRO A 611 -7.96 21.09 31.07
CA PRO A 611 -6.86 20.53 30.24
C PRO A 611 -6.00 19.52 31.01
N LYS A 612 -6.27 19.33 32.30
CA LYS A 612 -5.53 18.40 33.13
C LYS A 612 -5.79 16.98 32.65
N ASP A 613 -4.71 16.26 32.37
CA ASP A 613 -4.72 14.83 32.00
C ASP A 613 -5.45 14.53 30.65
N THR A 614 -5.63 15.55 29.78
CA THR A 614 -6.15 15.35 28.41
C THR A 614 -5.03 14.97 27.45
N VAL A 615 -5.25 13.94 26.63
CA VAL A 615 -4.39 13.59 25.48
C VAL A 615 -4.85 14.24 24.18
N LEU A 616 -6.11 14.71 24.15
CA LEU A 616 -6.72 15.45 23.05
C LEU A 616 -7.70 16.48 23.61
N TRP A 617 -7.63 17.72 23.11
CA TRP A 617 -8.71 18.70 23.27
C TRP A 617 -8.83 19.58 22.02
N LEU A 618 -9.89 19.40 21.23
CA LEU A 618 -10.24 20.26 20.10
C LEU A 618 -11.46 21.11 20.46
N PRO A 619 -11.29 22.42 20.74
CA PRO A 619 -12.42 23.32 20.93
C PRO A 619 -13.22 23.53 19.65
N LEU A 620 -12.59 23.41 18.47
CA LEU A 620 -13.23 23.60 17.15
C LEU A 620 -13.84 24.99 16.90
N ASP A 621 -13.54 25.96 17.75
CA ASP A 621 -14.03 27.33 17.68
C ASP A 621 -13.33 28.19 16.60
N HIS A 622 -12.10 27.82 16.21
CA HIS A 622 -11.28 28.55 15.27
C HIS A 622 -10.59 27.64 14.24
N VAL A 623 -10.50 28.13 13.00
CA VAL A 623 -9.70 27.54 11.91
C VAL A 623 -8.77 28.60 11.34
N SER A 624 -7.49 28.29 11.24
CA SER A 624 -6.45 29.12 10.60
C SER A 624 -5.88 28.41 9.38
N GLY A 625 -5.64 29.12 8.29
CA GLY A 625 -5.01 28.60 7.07
C GLY A 625 -3.95 29.53 6.52
#